data_AF-A0A2E8UZK1-F1
#
_entry.id   AF-A0A2E8UZK1-F1
#
_cell.length_a   1.000
_cell.length_b   1.000
_cell.length_c   1.000
_cell.angle_alpha   90.00
_cell.angle_beta   90.00
_cell.angle_gamma   90.00
#
_symmetry.space_group_name_H-M   'P 1'
#
loop_
_entity.id
_entity.type
_entity.pdbx_description
1 polymer ?
#
loop_
_entity_poly.entity_id
_entity_poly.type
_entity_poly.pdbx_seq_one_letter_code
_entity_poly.pdbx_strand_id
1 'polypeptide(L)' 'MSEMQTFQLHDDMLRMLSWCKDKYKLSDESKALRVILDYIIEEDDFDKVFGSVRCLRCGGDGWVEPD' A
#
# COMPACT_ATOMS: atom_id res chain seq x y z
N MET A 1 12.60 -15.21 -2.93
CA MET A 1 12.48 -15.12 -4.40
C MET A 1 11.26 -14.26 -4.69
N SER A 2 11.33 -13.31 -5.62
CA SER A 2 10.18 -12.49 -6.02
C SER A 2 9.95 -12.66 -7.51
N GLU A 3 8.69 -12.83 -7.91
CA GLU A 3 8.27 -12.99 -9.30
C GLU A 3 7.63 -11.69 -9.80
N MET A 4 7.76 -11.43 -11.11
CA MET A 4 7.14 -10.26 -11.73
C MET A 4 5.65 -10.51 -11.91
N GLN A 5 4.82 -9.64 -11.33
CA GLN A 5 3.36 -9.72 -11.42
C GLN A 5 2.77 -8.33 -11.62
N THR A 6 1.73 -8.24 -12.44
CA THR A 6 1.01 -6.98 -12.71
C THR A 6 -0.26 -6.91 -11.87
N PHE A 7 -0.45 -5.78 -11.18
CA PHE A 7 -1.67 -5.46 -10.45
C PHE A 7 -2.22 -4.12 -10.94
N GLN A 8 -3.54 -3.98 -10.91
CA GLN A 8 -4.19 -2.69 -11.11
C GLN A 8 -4.35 -2.00 -9.77
N LEU A 9 -3.80 -0.80 -9.65
CA LEU A 9 -3.92 0.07 -8.49
C LEU A 9 -4.50 1.41 -8.95
N HIS A 10 -5.27 2.06 -8.08
CA HIS A 10 -5.73 3.43 -8.32
C HIS A 10 -4.57 4.42 -8.23
N ASP A 11 -4.70 5.55 -8.93
CA ASP A 11 -3.66 6.57 -9.06
C ASP A 11 -3.18 7.15 -7.73
N ASP A 12 -4.06 7.29 -6.74
CA ASP A 12 -3.72 7.76 -5.40
C ASP A 12 -2.88 6.73 -4.62
N MET A 13 -3.09 5.42 -4.84
CA MET A 13 -2.21 4.38 -4.30
C MET A 13 -0.83 4.40 -4.97
N LEU A 14 -0.77 4.63 -6.28
CA LEU A 14 0.52 4.78 -6.97
C LEU A 14 1.30 5.98 -6.45
N ARG A 15 0.61 7.12 -6.22
CA ARG A 15 1.20 8.31 -5.57
C ARG A 15 1.67 8.01 -4.15
N MET A 16 0.86 7.31 -3.34
CA MET A 16 1.26 6.88 -2.00
C MET A 16 2.54 6.03 -2.03
N LEU A 17 2.63 5.05 -2.94
CA LEU A 17 3.81 4.20 -3.06
C LEU A 17 5.06 5.00 -3.48
N SER A 18 4.91 5.95 -4.41
CA SER A 18 6.00 6.86 -4.79
C SER A 18 6.44 7.73 -3.60
N TRP A 19 5.49 8.32 -2.87
CA TRP A 19 5.77 9.13 -1.70
C TRP A 19 6.50 8.32 -0.61
N CYS A 20 6.05 7.10 -0.34
CA CYS A 20 6.72 6.19 0.59
C CYS A 20 8.14 5.86 0.13
N LYS A 21 8.32 5.57 -1.17
CA LYS A 21 9.65 5.33 -1.75
C LYS A 21 10.58 6.51 -1.48
N ASP A 22 10.14 7.73 -1.78
CA ASP A 22 10.98 8.92 -1.66
C ASP A 22 11.24 9.29 -0.18
N LYS A 23 10.20 9.30 0.65
CA LYS A 23 10.30 9.63 2.08
C LYS A 23 11.21 8.67 2.86
N TYR A 24 11.11 7.37 2.58
CA TYR A 24 11.87 6.34 3.28
C TYR A 24 13.10 5.86 2.50
N LYS A 25 13.43 6.51 1.37
CA LYS A 25 14.59 6.21 0.52
C LYS A 25 14.64 4.73 0.09
N LEU A 26 13.51 4.19 -0.31
CA LEU A 26 13.41 2.82 -0.81
C LEU A 26 13.85 2.76 -2.28
N SER A 27 14.20 1.56 -2.75
CA SER A 27 14.68 1.35 -4.12
C SER A 27 13.64 1.69 -5.18
N ASP A 28 12.39 1.28 -4.96
CA ASP A 28 11.29 1.37 -5.91
C ASP A 28 9.93 1.25 -5.19
N GLU A 29 8.87 1.56 -5.92
CA GLU A 29 7.48 1.43 -5.48
C GLU A 29 7.15 -0.03 -5.11
N SER A 30 7.79 -1.00 -5.79
CA SER A 30 7.68 -2.43 -5.46
C SER A 30 8.20 -2.72 -4.05
N LYS A 31 9.30 -2.09 -3.62
CA LYS A 31 9.81 -2.20 -2.24
C LYS A 31 8.87 -1.53 -1.25
N ALA A 32 8.30 -0.38 -1.58
CA ALA A 32 7.29 0.27 -0.74
C ALA A 32 6.07 -0.66 -0.52
N LEU A 33 5.55 -1.28 -1.59
CA LEU A 33 4.45 -2.23 -1.49
C LEU A 33 4.82 -3.46 -0.66
N ARG A 34 6.01 -4.05 -0.87
CA ARG A 34 6.49 -5.17 -0.05
C ARG A 34 6.55 -4.83 1.43
N VAL A 35 7.07 -3.66 1.80
CA VAL A 35 7.13 -3.23 3.22
C VAL A 35 5.73 -3.15 3.83
N ILE A 36 4.73 -2.66 3.08
CA ILE A 36 3.34 -2.62 3.54
C ILE A 36 2.79 -4.05 3.74
N LEU A 37 3.06 -4.96 2.80
CA LEU A 37 2.62 -6.36 2.89
C LEU A 37 3.32 -7.10 4.03
N ASP A 38 4.62 -6.88 4.22
CA ASP A 38 5.43 -7.45 5.30
C ASP A 38 4.88 -6.99 6.67
N TYR A 39 4.50 -5.72 6.81
CA TYR A 39 3.84 -5.22 8.01
C TYR A 39 2.52 -5.96 8.32
N ILE A 40 1.69 -6.22 7.29
CA ILE A 40 0.45 -6.98 7.47
C ILE A 40 0.73 -8.42 7.92
N ILE A 41 1.79 -9.04 7.40
CA ILE A 41 2.21 -10.39 7.78
C ILE A 41 2.71 -10.42 9.23
N GLU A 42 3.48 -9.43 9.66
CA GLU A 42 4.03 -9.34 11.03
C GLU A 42 2.95 -9.11 12.09
N GLU A 43 1.92 -8.31 11.78
CA GLU A 43 0.81 -8.04 12.71
C GLU A 43 -0.18 -9.23 12.85
N ASP A 44 -0.18 -10.17 11.89
CA ASP A 44 -1.00 -11.40 11.83
C ASP A 44 -2.52 -11.20 12.10
N ASP A 45 -3.04 -9.99 11.84
CA ASP A 45 -4.44 -9.64 12.09
C ASP A 45 -5.18 -9.36 10.78
N PHE A 46 -5.31 -10.43 9.98
CA PHE A 46 -6.00 -10.41 8.69
C PHE A 46 -7.49 -10.06 8.83
N ASP A 47 -8.11 -10.37 9.96
CA ASP A 47 -9.49 -9.98 10.26
C ASP A 47 -9.59 -8.46 10.45
N LYS A 48 -8.60 -7.82 11.10
CA LYS A 48 -8.48 -6.35 11.10
C LYS A 48 -8.09 -5.76 9.75
N VAL A 49 -7.75 -6.53 8.73
CA VAL A 49 -7.53 -5.98 7.37
C VAL A 49 -8.78 -6.17 6.52
N PHE A 50 -9.37 -7.37 6.53
CA PHE A 50 -10.43 -7.78 5.60
C PHE A 50 -11.83 -7.89 6.21
N GLY A 51 -11.97 -7.92 7.54
CA GLY A 51 -13.25 -8.09 8.24
C GLY A 51 -14.19 -6.88 8.20
N SER A 52 -13.80 -5.77 7.57
CA SER A 52 -14.69 -4.62 7.35
C SER A 52 -14.40 -3.97 5.98
N VAL A 53 -15.39 -3.29 5.42
CA VAL A 53 -15.23 -2.53 4.17
C VAL A 53 -14.37 -1.29 4.45
N ARG A 54 -13.06 -1.40 4.17
CA ARG A 54 -12.06 -0.33 4.39
C ARG A 54 -11.65 0.41 3.12
N CYS A 55 -12.25 0.08 1.98
CA CYS A 55 -11.90 0.74 0.74
C CYS A 55 -12.16 2.25 0.88
N LEU A 56 -11.09 3.03 0.96
CA LEU A 56 -11.13 4.49 1.12
C LEU A 56 -11.84 5.19 -0.05
N ARG A 57 -12.17 4.46 -1.13
CA ARG A 57 -12.87 4.95 -2.34
C ARG A 57 -14.32 4.51 -2.42
N CYS A 58 -14.75 3.53 -1.63
CA CYS A 58 -16.17 3.17 -1.57
C CYS A 58 -17.00 4.20 -0.77
N GLY A 59 -16.35 5.17 -0.10
CA GLY A 59 -17.02 6.24 0.65
C GLY A 59 -16.14 7.45 0.97
N GLY A 60 -15.04 7.68 0.26
CA GLY A 60 -14.11 8.77 0.52
C GLY A 60 -13.19 9.09 -0.67
N ASP A 61 -12.24 10.01 -0.46
CA ASP A 61 -11.38 10.57 -1.51
C ASP A 61 -10.12 9.74 -1.80
N GLY A 62 -9.93 8.61 -1.10
CA GLY A 62 -8.71 7.81 -1.19
C GLY A 62 -7.56 8.35 -0.34
N TRP A 63 -6.32 8.10 -0.77
CA TRP A 63 -5.12 8.58 -0.08
C TRP A 63 -4.84 10.05 -0.40
N VAL A 64 -4.46 10.81 0.62
CA VAL A 64 -4.02 12.21 0.54
C VAL A 64 -2.60 12.28 1.06
N GLU A 65 -1.74 12.99 0.33
CA GLU A 65 -0.34 13.19 0.72
C GLU A 65 -0.24 13.93 2.05
N PRO A 66 0.45 13.37 3.05
CA PRO A 66 0.68 14.06 4.32
C PRO A 66 1.63 15.26 4.17
N ASP A 67 1.37 16.33 4.92
CA ASP A 67 2.26 17.50 5.06
C ASP A 67 3.66 17.14 5.60
#